data_AF-V6TEA0-F1
#
_entry.id   AF-V6TEA0-F1
#
_cell.length_a   1.000
_cell.length_b   1.000
_cell.length_c   1.000
_cell.angle_alpha   90.00
_cell.angle_beta   90.00
_cell.angle_gamma   90.00
#
_symmetry.space_group_name_H-M   'P 1'
#
loop_
_entity.id
_entity.type
_entity.pdbx_description
1 polymer ?
#
loop_
_entity_poly.entity_id
_entity_poly.type
_entity_poly.pdbx_seq_one_letter_code
_entity_poly.pdbx_strand_id
1 'polypeptide(L)'
;VSSSPASVIQCTACSTNDKAPIDGRCTDVGANRCANGYCTHCAAGYVYHRGGCYSKNEVGNKVCAEGDLFEIAGYSACKKCVNSSEVPNNGNCGPIDELHNCKKDVSGGMCAACNQSFSGRTVFLYEGGCYNTTDPVGGTVCTEAFNGRCTSCNEAQGYYKKDLSCGSCAAVIADCASCVPRSGTSDTPICVGCRNGKYAAVGGASCDASCSQPTTPTCTDGLCRCSCGTGSYLSTTTNSCTPCDPACADCMSPGADGCVSCAPGRYIRYGDSGRSCVEPSECGDGYYANSDSYTCTPCGIDACKACSKSGNGIKCTACSSGYLSADGSSCSSECNGPNQVKDGSDNCVCVGGYTLRDGVCVLQAKRASSVPIAVGVAASVVGIMVVALVCWLVLRRRRGPKSLSTMAGSRRLAGTVDEF
;
A
#
# COMPACT_ATOMS: atom_id res chain seq x y z
N VAL A 1 -72.70 -15.17 -19.97
CA VAL A 1 -71.87 -16.21 -19.33
C VAL A 1 -70.55 -15.56 -18.98
N SER A 2 -70.38 -15.23 -17.71
CA SER A 2 -69.18 -14.59 -17.15
C SER A 2 -68.04 -15.59 -17.23
N SER A 3 -67.01 -15.32 -18.03
CA SER A 3 -65.79 -16.13 -18.06
C SER A 3 -65.02 -15.89 -16.77
N SER A 4 -65.08 -16.83 -15.83
CA SER A 4 -64.12 -16.89 -14.72
C SER A 4 -62.69 -16.89 -15.27
N PRO A 5 -61.75 -16.15 -14.66
CA PRO A 5 -60.35 -16.26 -15.04
C PRO A 5 -59.90 -17.69 -14.75
N ALA A 6 -59.41 -18.38 -15.77
CA ALA A 6 -58.85 -19.71 -15.60
C ALA A 6 -57.72 -19.64 -14.56
N SER A 7 -57.83 -20.45 -13.51
CA SER A 7 -56.75 -20.66 -12.54
C SER A 7 -55.53 -21.20 -13.28
N VAL A 8 -54.46 -20.41 -13.36
CA VAL A 8 -53.20 -20.85 -13.93
C VAL A 8 -52.61 -21.90 -12.99
N ILE A 9 -52.58 -23.17 -13.41
CA ILE A 9 -51.90 -24.24 -12.70
C ILE A 9 -50.39 -23.91 -12.72
N GLN A 10 -49.79 -23.65 -11.57
CA GLN A 10 -48.36 -23.42 -11.43
C GLN A 10 -47.65 -24.73 -11.07
N CYS A 11 -46.60 -25.07 -11.82
CA CYS A 11 -45.71 -26.16 -11.48
C CYS A 11 -44.87 -25.79 -10.25
N THR A 12 -44.88 -26.61 -9.22
CA THR A 12 -44.14 -26.38 -7.95
C THR A 12 -43.00 -27.37 -7.73
N ALA A 13 -42.95 -28.46 -8.51
CA ALA A 13 -41.85 -29.41 -8.54
C ALA A 13 -41.84 -30.22 -9.85
N CYS A 14 -40.67 -30.68 -10.24
CA CYS A 14 -40.42 -31.52 -11.41
C CYS A 14 -40.02 -32.94 -11.00
N SER A 15 -40.26 -33.91 -11.88
CA SER A 15 -39.98 -35.32 -11.59
C SER A 15 -38.51 -35.72 -11.68
N THR A 16 -37.64 -34.82 -12.17
CA THR A 16 -36.23 -35.09 -12.48
C THR A 16 -35.33 -34.14 -11.69
N ASN A 17 -34.15 -34.61 -11.28
CA ASN A 17 -33.26 -33.88 -10.37
C ASN A 17 -32.51 -32.72 -11.04
N ASP A 18 -32.38 -32.74 -12.37
CA ASP A 18 -31.74 -31.73 -13.20
C ASP A 18 -32.71 -30.65 -13.71
N LYS A 19 -33.99 -30.77 -13.36
CA LYS A 19 -35.04 -29.81 -13.73
C LYS A 19 -35.75 -29.24 -12.52
N ALA A 20 -36.26 -28.04 -12.67
CA ALA A 20 -37.11 -27.39 -11.68
C ALA A 20 -38.11 -26.45 -12.36
N PRO A 21 -39.13 -25.99 -11.64
CA PRO A 21 -40.06 -25.00 -12.17
C PRO A 21 -39.34 -23.67 -12.39
N ILE A 22 -39.13 -23.30 -13.65
CA ILE A 22 -38.66 -21.98 -14.06
C ILE A 22 -39.79 -21.34 -14.87
N ASP A 23 -40.25 -20.17 -14.43
CA ASP A 23 -41.41 -19.47 -15.00
C ASP A 23 -42.65 -20.39 -15.14
N GLY A 24 -42.84 -21.24 -14.13
CA GLY A 24 -43.98 -22.17 -14.03
C GLY A 24 -43.87 -23.43 -14.91
N ARG A 25 -42.74 -23.67 -15.58
CA ARG A 25 -42.49 -24.85 -16.44
C ARG A 25 -41.31 -25.66 -15.96
N CYS A 26 -41.36 -26.98 -16.13
CA CYS A 26 -40.20 -27.82 -15.85
C CYS A 26 -39.14 -27.67 -16.94
N THR A 27 -38.06 -27.00 -16.60
CA THR A 27 -36.90 -26.78 -17.49
C THR A 27 -35.61 -27.06 -16.74
N ASP A 28 -34.49 -27.07 -17.47
CA ASP A 28 -33.17 -27.21 -16.88
C ASP A 28 -32.90 -26.06 -15.90
N VAL A 29 -32.22 -26.38 -14.79
CA VAL A 29 -32.09 -25.47 -13.64
C VAL A 29 -31.20 -24.25 -13.91
N GLY A 30 -30.30 -24.33 -14.90
CA GLY A 30 -29.37 -23.24 -15.22
C GLY A 30 -28.49 -22.83 -14.04
N ALA A 31 -28.40 -21.53 -13.78
CA ALA A 31 -27.65 -20.97 -12.64
C ALA A 31 -28.41 -21.03 -11.30
N ASN A 32 -29.67 -21.48 -11.29
CA ASN A 32 -30.46 -21.60 -10.08
C ASN A 32 -29.98 -22.78 -9.24
N ARG A 33 -30.07 -22.67 -7.91
CA ARG A 33 -29.74 -23.76 -7.01
C ARG A 33 -31.01 -24.56 -6.70
N CYS A 34 -31.09 -25.74 -7.30
CA CYS A 34 -32.27 -26.60 -7.19
C CYS A 34 -31.86 -28.04 -6.82
N ALA A 35 -32.75 -28.74 -6.14
CA ALA A 35 -32.55 -30.12 -5.70
C ALA A 35 -33.90 -30.84 -5.67
N ASN A 36 -33.90 -32.13 -6.01
CA ASN A 36 -35.10 -32.98 -5.93
C ASN A 36 -36.31 -32.40 -6.70
N GLY A 37 -36.07 -31.77 -7.85
CA GLY A 37 -37.13 -31.24 -8.69
C GLY A 37 -37.64 -29.85 -8.33
N TYR A 38 -37.09 -29.17 -7.31
CA TYR A 38 -37.51 -27.82 -6.93
C TYR A 38 -36.30 -26.93 -6.62
N CYS A 39 -36.47 -25.62 -6.71
CA CYS A 39 -35.43 -24.66 -6.40
C CYS A 39 -35.39 -24.30 -4.93
N THR A 40 -34.20 -23.95 -4.46
CA THR A 40 -33.94 -23.50 -3.08
C THR A 40 -33.39 -22.08 -3.08
N HIS A 41 -32.66 -21.69 -4.13
CA HIS A 41 -32.25 -20.31 -4.36
C HIS A 41 -32.31 -20.01 -5.85
N CYS A 42 -32.80 -18.82 -6.17
CA CYS A 42 -32.92 -18.36 -7.54
C CYS A 42 -31.75 -17.46 -7.90
N ALA A 43 -31.19 -17.65 -9.08
CA ALA A 43 -30.11 -16.82 -9.60
C ALA A 43 -30.55 -15.36 -9.72
N ALA A 44 -29.58 -14.45 -9.75
CA ALA A 44 -29.79 -13.04 -10.03
C ALA A 44 -30.79 -12.83 -11.19
N GLY A 45 -31.85 -12.07 -10.94
CA GLY A 45 -32.92 -11.81 -11.90
C GLY A 45 -34.17 -12.70 -11.76
N TYR A 46 -34.16 -13.68 -10.86
CA TYR A 46 -35.30 -14.56 -10.59
C TYR A 46 -35.76 -14.49 -9.13
N VAL A 47 -37.06 -14.55 -8.89
CA VAL A 47 -37.68 -14.55 -7.56
C VAL A 47 -38.15 -15.95 -7.25
N TYR A 48 -37.81 -16.45 -6.05
CA TYR A 48 -38.31 -17.73 -5.58
C TYR A 48 -39.78 -17.65 -5.16
N HIS A 49 -40.57 -18.64 -5.57
CA HIS A 49 -41.89 -18.89 -4.98
C HIS A 49 -42.28 -20.36 -5.09
N ARG A 50 -42.75 -20.98 -4.00
CA ARG A 50 -43.36 -22.33 -4.02
C ARG A 50 -42.56 -23.38 -4.80
N GLY A 51 -41.25 -23.44 -4.60
CA GLY A 51 -40.37 -24.43 -5.23
C GLY A 51 -39.88 -24.07 -6.64
N GLY A 52 -40.28 -22.92 -7.19
CA GLY A 52 -39.85 -22.45 -8.50
C GLY A 52 -39.12 -21.11 -8.48
N CYS A 53 -38.45 -20.79 -9.59
CA CYS A 53 -37.80 -19.51 -9.84
C CYS A 53 -38.50 -18.78 -10.99
N TYR A 54 -38.91 -17.53 -10.74
CA TYR A 54 -39.72 -16.75 -11.67
C TYR A 54 -39.02 -15.45 -12.02
N SER A 55 -38.95 -15.13 -13.31
CA SER A 55 -38.34 -13.89 -13.80
C SER A 55 -38.88 -12.69 -13.06
N LYS A 56 -37.97 -11.83 -12.57
CA LYS A 56 -38.32 -10.58 -11.87
C LYS A 56 -39.13 -9.63 -12.76
N ASN A 57 -39.04 -9.77 -14.08
CA ASN A 57 -39.76 -8.93 -15.04
C ASN A 57 -41.19 -9.43 -15.32
N GLU A 58 -41.59 -10.58 -14.75
CA GLU A 58 -42.88 -11.20 -15.00
C GLU A 58 -43.61 -11.54 -13.69
N VAL A 59 -43.84 -12.83 -13.43
CA VAL A 59 -44.56 -13.32 -12.24
C VAL A 59 -43.79 -13.01 -10.96
N GLY A 60 -42.45 -12.97 -11.03
CA GLY A 60 -41.59 -12.70 -9.86
C GLY A 60 -41.89 -11.37 -9.19
N ASN A 61 -42.18 -10.31 -9.95
CA ASN A 61 -42.52 -8.98 -9.39
C ASN A 61 -43.78 -8.98 -8.53
N LYS A 62 -44.67 -9.97 -8.73
CA LYS A 62 -45.90 -10.14 -7.93
C LYS A 62 -45.64 -10.87 -6.61
N VAL A 63 -44.46 -11.46 -6.46
CA VAL A 63 -44.03 -12.17 -5.24
C VAL A 63 -43.12 -11.26 -4.41
N CYS A 64 -42.14 -10.65 -5.07
CA CYS A 64 -41.23 -9.66 -4.48
C CYS A 64 -41.13 -8.47 -5.43
N ALA A 65 -41.49 -7.28 -4.95
CA ALA A 65 -41.44 -6.08 -5.79
C ALA A 65 -39.99 -5.73 -6.15
N GLU A 66 -39.76 -5.12 -7.32
CA GLU A 66 -38.42 -4.76 -7.80
C GLU A 66 -37.60 -3.96 -6.78
N GLY A 67 -38.22 -3.00 -6.08
CA GLY A 67 -37.54 -2.20 -5.04
C GLY A 67 -37.20 -2.98 -3.76
N ASP A 68 -37.83 -4.14 -3.55
CA ASP A 68 -37.59 -5.04 -2.43
C ASP A 68 -36.72 -6.24 -2.83
N LEU A 69 -36.31 -6.34 -4.10
CA LEU A 69 -35.43 -7.40 -4.58
C LEU A 69 -33.97 -6.94 -4.50
N PHE A 70 -33.09 -7.76 -3.95
CA PHE A 70 -31.66 -7.50 -3.91
C PHE A 70 -30.86 -8.76 -4.24
N GLU A 71 -29.58 -8.58 -4.52
CA GLU A 71 -28.66 -9.67 -4.87
C GLU A 71 -27.65 -9.93 -3.75
N ILE A 72 -27.40 -11.20 -3.50
CA ILE A 72 -26.53 -11.67 -2.42
C ILE A 72 -25.98 -13.05 -2.81
N ALA A 73 -24.66 -13.20 -2.79
CA ALA A 73 -23.97 -14.42 -3.20
C ALA A 73 -24.33 -14.93 -4.62
N GLY A 74 -24.70 -14.03 -5.54
CA GLY A 74 -25.16 -14.38 -6.90
C GLY A 74 -26.62 -14.85 -6.99
N TYR A 75 -27.35 -14.85 -5.87
CA TYR A 75 -28.76 -15.17 -5.79
C TYR A 75 -29.60 -13.92 -5.54
N SER A 76 -30.86 -13.99 -5.92
CA SER A 76 -31.86 -12.98 -5.60
C SER A 76 -32.54 -13.29 -4.27
N ALA A 77 -32.72 -12.24 -3.45
CA ALA A 77 -33.36 -12.29 -2.14
C ALA A 77 -34.36 -11.15 -1.99
N CYS A 78 -35.45 -11.42 -1.28
CA CYS A 78 -36.52 -10.46 -1.05
C CYS A 78 -36.43 -9.82 0.34
N LYS A 79 -36.62 -8.50 0.40
CA LYS A 79 -36.72 -7.74 1.65
C LYS A 79 -38.12 -7.79 2.25
N LYS A 80 -39.13 -7.76 1.37
CA LYS A 80 -40.54 -7.71 1.73
C LYS A 80 -41.38 -8.41 0.66
N CYS A 81 -42.07 -9.46 1.06
CA CYS A 81 -43.00 -10.18 0.21
C CYS A 81 -44.24 -9.32 -0.08
N VAL A 82 -44.70 -9.34 -1.34
CA VAL A 82 -45.91 -8.65 -1.77
C VAL A 82 -47.14 -9.24 -1.07
N ASN A 83 -47.19 -10.57 -0.95
CA ASN A 83 -48.21 -11.24 -0.15
C ASN A 83 -47.93 -11.00 1.33
N SER A 84 -48.80 -10.21 1.97
CA SER A 84 -48.65 -9.85 3.38
C SER A 84 -48.79 -11.04 4.34
N SER A 85 -49.26 -12.20 3.90
CA SER A 85 -49.26 -13.46 4.68
C SER A 85 -47.91 -14.19 4.65
N GLU A 86 -47.08 -13.91 3.65
CA GLU A 86 -45.75 -14.50 3.47
C GLU A 86 -44.67 -13.60 4.11
N VAL A 87 -43.47 -14.17 4.31
CA VAL A 87 -42.27 -13.47 4.80
C VAL A 87 -41.01 -14.03 4.13
N PRO A 88 -39.91 -13.25 4.04
CA PRO A 88 -38.67 -13.76 3.49
C PRO A 88 -37.94 -14.64 4.50
N ASN A 89 -37.65 -15.88 4.12
CA ASN A 89 -36.76 -16.80 4.81
C ASN A 89 -35.58 -17.12 3.88
N ASN A 90 -34.36 -16.77 4.27
CA ASN A 90 -33.18 -16.78 3.37
C ASN A 90 -33.44 -16.06 2.02
N GLY A 91 -34.23 -14.98 2.06
CA GLY A 91 -34.61 -14.21 0.87
C GLY A 91 -35.80 -14.75 0.08
N ASN A 92 -36.30 -15.95 0.41
CA ASN A 92 -37.40 -16.59 -0.29
C ASN A 92 -38.75 -16.25 0.35
N CYS A 93 -39.73 -15.81 -0.44
CA CYS A 93 -41.08 -15.58 0.04
C CYS A 93 -41.85 -16.88 0.25
N GLY A 94 -42.34 -17.07 1.47
CA GLY A 94 -43.16 -18.22 1.86
C GLY A 94 -43.92 -17.98 3.16
N PRO A 95 -44.76 -18.94 3.59
CA PRO A 95 -45.45 -18.84 4.87
C PRO A 95 -44.45 -18.76 6.04
N ILE A 96 -44.93 -18.28 7.19
CA ILE A 96 -44.13 -18.28 8.42
C ILE A 96 -43.82 -19.73 8.79
N ASP A 97 -42.54 -20.00 9.00
CA ASP A 97 -42.00 -21.29 9.41
C ASP A 97 -41.55 -21.24 10.88
N GLU A 98 -41.81 -22.30 11.63
CA GLU A 98 -41.39 -22.46 13.02
C GLU A 98 -39.86 -22.47 13.17
N LEU A 99 -39.12 -22.88 12.14
CA LEU A 99 -37.64 -22.89 12.17
C LEU A 99 -37.06 -21.47 12.26
N HIS A 100 -37.65 -20.52 11.53
CA HIS A 100 -37.18 -19.14 11.39
C HIS A 100 -37.85 -18.18 12.39
N ASN A 101 -39.01 -18.57 12.93
CA ASN A 101 -39.76 -17.90 14.00
C ASN A 101 -39.77 -16.36 13.83
N CYS A 102 -40.24 -15.93 12.67
CA CYS A 102 -40.33 -14.53 12.29
C CYS A 102 -41.47 -13.82 13.05
N LYS A 103 -41.12 -12.79 13.81
CA LYS A 103 -42.09 -11.81 14.32
C LYS A 103 -42.27 -10.72 13.26
N LYS A 104 -43.43 -10.70 12.63
CA LYS A 104 -43.74 -9.78 11.53
C LYS A 104 -43.89 -8.34 11.99
N ASP A 105 -43.55 -7.44 11.08
CA ASP A 105 -43.90 -6.03 11.22
C ASP A 105 -45.40 -5.79 10.95
N VAL A 106 -45.94 -4.69 11.50
CA VAL A 106 -47.33 -4.25 11.37
C VAL A 106 -47.76 -3.96 9.92
N SER A 107 -46.82 -3.75 8.99
CA SER A 107 -47.11 -3.36 7.60
C SER A 107 -46.91 -4.46 6.53
N GLY A 108 -46.82 -5.73 6.96
CA GLY A 108 -47.14 -6.93 6.19
C GLY A 108 -46.15 -7.35 5.09
N GLY A 109 -45.59 -8.57 5.20
CA GLY A 109 -44.68 -9.15 4.20
C GLY A 109 -43.21 -9.23 4.61
N MET A 110 -42.84 -8.75 5.81
CA MET A 110 -41.46 -8.74 6.31
C MET A 110 -41.40 -9.04 7.82
N CYS A 111 -40.20 -9.41 8.29
CA CYS A 111 -39.87 -9.67 9.67
C CYS A 111 -39.32 -8.40 10.35
N ALA A 112 -39.81 -8.11 11.56
CA ALA A 112 -39.25 -7.10 12.46
C ALA A 112 -38.25 -7.72 13.46
N ALA A 113 -38.37 -9.02 13.73
CA ALA A 113 -37.42 -9.79 14.51
C ALA A 113 -37.48 -11.26 14.14
N CYS A 114 -36.38 -11.95 14.39
CA CYS A 114 -36.26 -13.40 14.17
C CYS A 114 -35.91 -14.07 15.48
N ASN A 115 -36.49 -15.24 15.74
CA ASN A 115 -35.96 -16.21 16.68
C ASN A 115 -35.55 -15.68 18.08
N GLN A 116 -36.31 -14.73 18.65
CA GLN A 116 -36.01 -14.15 19.97
C GLN A 116 -36.23 -15.13 21.15
N SER A 117 -36.87 -16.27 20.90
CA SER A 117 -37.32 -17.21 21.93
C SER A 117 -36.62 -18.59 21.89
N PHE A 118 -35.66 -18.79 20.98
CA PHE A 118 -34.88 -20.03 20.92
C PHE A 118 -33.38 -19.71 20.91
N SER A 119 -32.77 -19.72 22.09
CA SER A 119 -31.33 -19.55 22.27
C SER A 119 -30.54 -20.68 21.59
N GLY A 120 -29.44 -20.34 20.92
CA GLY A 120 -28.52 -21.31 20.30
C GLY A 120 -28.74 -21.63 18.82
N ARG A 121 -29.72 -21.00 18.14
CA ARG A 121 -29.86 -21.15 16.68
C ARG A 121 -29.10 -20.07 15.92
N THR A 122 -28.63 -20.45 14.74
CA THR A 122 -27.85 -19.64 13.79
C THR A 122 -28.69 -18.67 12.94
N VAL A 123 -29.91 -18.34 13.39
CA VAL A 123 -30.85 -17.49 12.64
C VAL A 123 -30.76 -16.03 13.08
N PHE A 124 -30.74 -15.11 12.12
CA PHE A 124 -30.65 -13.67 12.34
C PHE A 124 -31.55 -12.87 11.40
N LEU A 125 -31.94 -11.67 11.84
CA LEU A 125 -32.67 -10.70 11.03
C LEU A 125 -31.69 -9.95 10.10
N TYR A 126 -32.02 -9.88 8.82
CA TYR A 126 -31.30 -9.07 7.84
C TYR A 126 -32.26 -8.58 6.76
N GLU A 127 -32.21 -7.28 6.40
CA GLU A 127 -33.02 -6.69 5.32
C GLU A 127 -34.50 -7.12 5.31
N GLY A 128 -35.16 -7.21 6.47
CA GLY A 128 -36.58 -7.58 6.56
C GLY A 128 -36.91 -9.08 6.48
N GLY A 129 -35.92 -9.97 6.44
CA GLY A 129 -36.11 -11.42 6.46
C GLY A 129 -35.31 -12.12 7.56
N CYS A 130 -35.61 -13.40 7.78
CA CYS A 130 -34.85 -14.27 8.68
C CYS A 130 -33.88 -15.15 7.89
N TYR A 131 -32.59 -15.06 8.21
CA TYR A 131 -31.49 -15.72 7.51
C TYR A 131 -30.74 -16.67 8.44
N ASN A 132 -30.16 -17.75 7.91
CA ASN A 132 -29.39 -18.72 8.68
C ASN A 132 -27.91 -18.71 8.27
N THR A 133 -26.96 -18.69 9.22
CA THR A 133 -25.52 -18.69 8.90
C THR A 133 -25.03 -19.95 8.16
N THR A 134 -25.79 -21.06 8.20
CA THR A 134 -25.45 -22.29 7.44
C THR A 134 -26.02 -22.28 6.03
N ASP A 135 -26.93 -21.35 5.72
CA ASP A 135 -27.49 -21.17 4.39
C ASP A 135 -26.49 -20.39 3.50
N PRO A 136 -26.38 -20.66 2.19
CA PRO A 136 -25.46 -19.94 1.31
C PRO A 136 -25.66 -18.42 1.32
N VAL A 137 -26.91 -17.96 1.41
CA VAL A 137 -27.24 -16.55 1.44
C VAL A 137 -26.96 -15.97 2.82
N GLY A 138 -27.43 -16.63 3.89
CA GLY A 138 -27.21 -16.13 5.25
C GLY A 138 -25.75 -16.16 5.70
N GLY A 139 -25.03 -17.24 5.39
CA GLY A 139 -23.59 -17.39 5.67
C GLY A 139 -22.71 -16.38 4.93
N THR A 140 -23.20 -15.83 3.81
CA THR A 140 -22.51 -14.75 3.09
C THR A 140 -22.53 -13.44 3.89
N VAL A 141 -23.56 -13.19 4.70
CA VAL A 141 -23.68 -11.98 5.54
C VAL A 141 -23.04 -12.17 6.90
N CYS A 142 -23.22 -13.35 7.49
CA CYS A 142 -23.04 -13.57 8.91
C CYS A 142 -22.37 -14.92 9.20
N THR A 143 -21.33 -14.91 10.03
CA THR A 143 -20.63 -16.13 10.47
C THR A 143 -21.18 -16.64 11.79
N GLU A 144 -21.64 -15.74 12.67
CA GLU A 144 -22.20 -16.10 13.98
C GLU A 144 -23.45 -15.29 14.28
N ALA A 145 -24.49 -15.97 14.75
CA ALA A 145 -25.76 -15.36 15.11
C ALA A 145 -26.20 -15.77 16.52
N PHE A 146 -26.80 -14.82 17.22
CA PHE A 146 -27.35 -15.03 18.56
C PHE A 146 -28.59 -14.16 18.78
N ASN A 147 -29.62 -14.72 19.42
CA ASN A 147 -30.89 -14.03 19.73
C ASN A 147 -31.49 -13.29 18.53
N GLY A 148 -31.46 -13.90 17.35
CA GLY A 148 -32.05 -13.31 16.15
C GLY A 148 -31.24 -12.19 15.51
N ARG A 149 -29.98 -12.02 15.90
CA ARG A 149 -29.07 -10.99 15.36
C ARG A 149 -27.77 -11.60 14.91
N CYS A 150 -27.16 -10.98 13.91
CA CYS A 150 -25.79 -11.32 13.54
C CYS A 150 -24.82 -10.70 14.55
N THR A 151 -24.07 -11.55 15.25
CA THR A 151 -23.03 -11.10 16.19
C THR A 151 -21.72 -10.84 15.46
N SER A 152 -21.39 -11.68 14.47
CA SER A 152 -20.14 -11.62 13.71
C SER A 152 -20.44 -11.58 12.21
N CYS A 153 -20.13 -10.46 11.56
CA CYS A 153 -20.34 -10.26 10.12
C CYS A 153 -19.27 -11.00 9.31
N ASN A 154 -19.62 -11.44 8.10
CA ASN A 154 -18.67 -12.11 7.21
C ASN A 154 -17.82 -11.09 6.42
N GLU A 155 -16.79 -10.58 7.07
CA GLU A 155 -15.87 -9.57 6.50
C GLU A 155 -15.17 -10.07 5.23
N ALA A 156 -14.88 -11.37 5.15
CA ALA A 156 -14.27 -11.98 3.97
C ALA A 156 -15.18 -11.90 2.72
N GLN A 157 -16.50 -11.73 2.91
CA GLN A 157 -17.45 -11.55 1.82
C GLN A 157 -17.81 -10.08 1.55
N GLY A 158 -17.19 -9.14 2.27
CA GLY A 158 -17.45 -7.70 2.12
C GLY A 158 -18.62 -7.20 2.96
N TYR A 159 -18.81 -7.76 4.15
CA TYR A 159 -19.78 -7.29 5.13
C TYR A 159 -19.09 -6.68 6.35
N TYR A 160 -19.62 -5.58 6.85
CA TYR A 160 -19.09 -4.87 8.01
C TYR A 160 -20.14 -4.73 9.10
N LYS A 161 -19.71 -4.54 10.35
CA LYS A 161 -20.63 -4.27 11.46
C LYS A 161 -21.32 -2.92 11.27
N LYS A 162 -22.66 -2.93 11.18
CA LYS A 162 -23.51 -1.74 11.13
C LYS A 162 -24.48 -1.78 12.31
N ASP A 163 -24.13 -1.07 13.39
CA ASP A 163 -24.85 -1.09 14.66
C ASP A 163 -25.06 -2.51 15.22
N LEU A 164 -26.32 -2.96 15.27
CA LEU A 164 -26.74 -4.28 15.73
C LEU A 164 -26.94 -5.29 14.57
N SER A 165 -26.56 -4.92 13.36
CA SER A 165 -26.68 -5.71 12.13
C SER A 165 -25.36 -5.70 11.33
N CYS A 166 -25.40 -6.23 10.10
CA CYS A 166 -24.32 -6.16 9.13
C CYS A 166 -24.73 -5.30 7.94
N GLY A 167 -23.80 -4.51 7.40
CA GLY A 167 -23.96 -3.79 6.14
C GLY A 167 -23.10 -4.43 5.04
N SER A 168 -23.52 -4.29 3.79
CA SER A 168 -22.72 -4.69 2.62
C SER A 168 -21.86 -3.53 2.16
N CYS A 169 -20.55 -3.74 1.99
CA CYS A 169 -19.63 -2.73 1.49
C CYS A 169 -20.03 -2.26 0.09
N ALA A 170 -20.29 -3.21 -0.81
CA ALA A 170 -20.65 -2.95 -2.21
C ALA A 170 -22.00 -2.23 -2.36
N ALA A 171 -22.92 -2.41 -1.40
CA ALA A 171 -24.21 -1.72 -1.39
C ALA A 171 -24.07 -0.22 -1.06
N VAL A 172 -23.03 0.16 -0.31
CA VAL A 172 -22.79 1.57 0.06
C VAL A 172 -21.77 2.22 -0.86
N ILE A 173 -20.73 1.49 -1.25
CA ILE A 173 -19.65 1.96 -2.12
C ILE A 173 -19.50 0.97 -3.26
N ALA A 174 -19.87 1.39 -4.48
CA ALA A 174 -19.79 0.55 -5.66
C ALA A 174 -18.38 -0.03 -5.85
N ASP A 175 -18.31 -1.32 -6.22
CA ASP A 175 -17.09 -2.12 -6.37
C ASP A 175 -16.24 -2.31 -5.09
N CYS A 176 -16.70 -1.84 -3.93
CA CYS A 176 -15.97 -2.05 -2.69
C CYS A 176 -16.05 -3.51 -2.25
N ALA A 177 -14.89 -4.16 -2.17
CA ALA A 177 -14.76 -5.57 -1.80
C ALA A 177 -14.74 -5.77 -0.29
N SER A 178 -14.10 -4.84 0.42
CA SER A 178 -13.86 -4.89 1.85
C SER A 178 -13.83 -3.48 2.40
N CYS A 179 -14.46 -3.31 3.56
CA CYS A 179 -14.63 -2.02 4.19
C CYS A 179 -14.67 -2.16 5.71
N VAL A 180 -14.32 -1.08 6.40
CA VAL A 180 -14.36 -1.00 7.86
C VAL A 180 -15.40 0.03 8.31
N PRO A 181 -16.05 -0.17 9.48
CA PRO A 181 -16.94 0.83 10.04
C PRO A 181 -16.19 2.15 10.27
N ARG A 182 -16.85 3.28 9.99
CA ARG A 182 -16.30 4.61 10.28
C ARG A 182 -16.61 4.96 11.73
N SER A 183 -15.60 5.44 12.48
CA SER A 183 -15.83 5.94 13.84
C SER A 183 -16.72 7.19 13.82
N GLY A 184 -17.90 7.14 14.45
CA GLY A 184 -18.85 8.26 14.53
C GLY A 184 -20.29 7.87 14.17
N THR A 185 -21.12 8.86 13.83
CA THR A 185 -22.54 8.70 13.45
C THR A 185 -22.77 8.49 11.94
N SER A 186 -21.70 8.25 11.17
CA SER A 186 -21.82 8.05 9.72
C SER A 186 -22.04 6.59 9.40
N ASP A 187 -23.16 6.29 8.76
CA ASP A 187 -23.50 4.95 8.23
C ASP A 187 -22.57 4.49 7.10
N THR A 188 -21.75 5.40 6.56
CA THR A 188 -20.89 5.16 5.41
C THR A 188 -19.57 4.53 5.88
N PRO A 189 -19.25 3.29 5.45
CA PRO A 189 -18.01 2.63 5.81
C PRO A 189 -16.82 3.22 5.03
N ILE A 190 -15.60 2.87 5.44
CA ILE A 190 -14.38 3.21 4.71
C ILE A 190 -13.99 2.00 3.88
N CYS A 191 -14.01 2.15 2.56
CA CYS A 191 -13.50 1.12 1.66
C CYS A 191 -11.98 0.97 1.81
N VAL A 192 -11.52 -0.26 2.05
CA VAL A 192 -10.09 -0.59 2.20
C VAL A 192 -9.56 -1.42 1.05
N GLY A 193 -10.44 -1.94 0.19
CA GLY A 193 -10.07 -2.67 -1.01
C GLY A 193 -11.22 -2.80 -1.99
N CYS A 194 -10.92 -2.72 -3.28
CA CYS A 194 -11.90 -2.75 -4.36
C CYS A 194 -11.77 -4.01 -5.23
N ARG A 195 -12.85 -4.34 -5.96
CA ARG A 195 -12.90 -5.40 -6.98
C ARG A 195 -12.67 -4.80 -8.38
N ASN A 196 -12.71 -5.66 -9.40
CA ASN A 196 -12.77 -5.26 -10.82
C ASN A 196 -11.57 -4.40 -11.28
N GLY A 197 -10.38 -4.64 -10.71
CA GLY A 197 -9.16 -3.90 -11.05
C GLY A 197 -9.16 -2.43 -10.61
N LYS A 198 -10.05 -2.05 -9.69
CA LYS A 198 -10.12 -0.70 -9.12
C LYS A 198 -9.31 -0.56 -7.82
N TYR A 199 -9.11 0.68 -7.40
CA TYR A 199 -8.33 1.06 -6.24
C TYR A 199 -9.20 1.82 -5.25
N ALA A 200 -9.20 1.42 -3.98
CA ALA A 200 -9.87 2.19 -2.94
C ALA A 200 -9.19 3.56 -2.81
N ALA A 201 -9.98 4.64 -2.85
CA ALA A 201 -9.45 5.98 -2.63
C ALA A 201 -8.79 6.10 -1.24
N VAL A 202 -7.89 7.06 -1.07
CA VAL A 202 -7.16 7.28 0.19
C VAL A 202 -8.09 7.46 1.39
N GLY A 203 -9.23 8.13 1.21
CA GLY A 203 -10.25 8.28 2.24
C GLY A 203 -11.29 7.16 2.30
N GLY A 204 -11.17 6.17 1.42
CA GLY A 204 -12.07 5.02 1.31
C GLY A 204 -13.50 5.35 0.91
N ALA A 205 -13.73 6.52 0.30
CA ALA A 205 -15.07 6.95 -0.11
C ALA A 205 -15.50 6.40 -1.49
N SER A 206 -14.56 5.91 -2.30
CA SER A 206 -14.81 5.40 -3.66
C SER A 206 -13.81 4.32 -4.07
N CYS A 207 -14.17 3.61 -5.14
CA CYS A 207 -13.30 2.73 -5.89
C CYS A 207 -13.01 3.35 -7.26
N ASP A 208 -11.77 3.77 -7.48
CA ASP A 208 -11.35 4.52 -8.65
C ASP A 208 -10.59 3.61 -9.63
N ALA A 209 -10.64 3.95 -10.93
CA ALA A 209 -9.93 3.17 -11.96
C ALA A 209 -8.39 3.29 -11.87
N SER A 210 -7.90 4.33 -11.20
CA SER A 210 -6.47 4.62 -11.04
C SER A 210 -6.23 5.54 -9.84
N CYS A 211 -5.03 5.47 -9.28
CA CYS A 211 -4.59 6.41 -8.23
C CYS A 211 -4.11 7.73 -8.84
N SER A 212 -4.69 8.85 -8.41
CA SER A 212 -4.28 10.20 -8.83
C SER A 212 -3.03 10.65 -8.07
N GLN A 213 -2.09 11.33 -8.74
CA GLN A 213 -0.93 11.90 -8.05
C GLN A 213 -1.37 12.86 -6.91
N PRO A 214 -0.73 12.83 -5.73
CA PRO A 214 0.53 12.13 -5.39
C PRO A 214 0.34 10.70 -4.86
N THR A 215 -0.80 10.06 -5.08
CA THR A 215 -1.09 8.74 -4.52
C THR A 215 -0.49 7.60 -5.36
N THR A 216 -0.07 6.54 -4.69
CA THR A 216 0.49 5.34 -5.31
C THR A 216 -0.38 4.12 -5.01
N PRO A 217 -0.49 3.15 -5.94
CA PRO A 217 -1.25 1.93 -5.72
C PRO A 217 -0.50 0.98 -4.80
N THR A 218 -1.25 0.37 -3.87
CA THR A 218 -0.79 -0.69 -2.97
C THR A 218 -1.83 -1.80 -3.01
N CYS A 219 -1.40 -3.04 -3.26
CA CYS A 219 -2.30 -4.18 -3.38
C CYS A 219 -1.86 -5.31 -2.46
N THR A 220 -2.80 -5.88 -1.72
CA THR A 220 -2.60 -7.06 -0.86
C THR A 220 -3.68 -8.07 -1.22
N ASP A 221 -3.31 -9.29 -1.57
CA ASP A 221 -4.24 -10.37 -1.93
C ASP A 221 -5.29 -10.00 -3.01
N GLY A 222 -4.88 -9.19 -4.00
CA GLY A 222 -5.76 -8.72 -5.09
C GLY A 222 -6.70 -7.58 -4.71
N LEU A 223 -6.66 -7.10 -3.46
CA LEU A 223 -7.36 -5.91 -3.01
C LEU A 223 -6.43 -4.71 -3.07
N CYS A 224 -6.79 -3.73 -3.90
CA CYS A 224 -5.96 -2.57 -4.14
C CYS A 224 -6.53 -1.28 -3.52
N ARG A 225 -5.61 -0.42 -3.06
CA ARG A 225 -5.90 0.88 -2.44
C ARG A 225 -4.83 1.91 -2.84
N CYS A 226 -5.26 3.15 -2.99
CA CYS A 226 -4.39 4.29 -3.13
C CYS A 226 -3.86 4.74 -1.77
N SER A 227 -2.54 4.85 -1.67
CA SER A 227 -1.82 5.35 -0.50
C SER A 227 -1.16 6.67 -0.83
N CYS A 228 -0.92 7.51 0.16
CA CYS A 228 -0.16 8.73 -0.04
C CYS A 228 1.27 8.36 -0.47
N GLY A 229 1.70 8.89 -1.62
CA GLY A 229 3.05 8.69 -2.10
C GLY A 229 4.05 9.54 -1.33
N THR A 230 5.32 9.37 -1.67
CA THR A 230 6.46 10.05 -1.04
C THR A 230 6.26 11.56 -0.95
N GLY A 231 6.56 12.13 0.21
CA GLY A 231 6.42 13.57 0.46
C GLY A 231 4.99 13.99 0.83
N SER A 232 4.10 13.02 1.07
CA SER A 232 2.76 13.27 1.60
C SER A 232 2.33 12.19 2.58
N TYR A 233 1.54 12.58 3.58
CA TYR A 233 1.00 11.67 4.60
C TYR A 233 -0.53 11.69 4.60
N LEU A 234 -1.14 10.63 5.14
CA LEU A 234 -2.59 10.55 5.32
C LEU A 234 -3.03 11.42 6.50
N SER A 235 -3.75 12.50 6.23
CA SER A 235 -4.46 13.25 7.27
C SER A 235 -5.74 12.52 7.63
N THR A 236 -5.85 12.03 8.87
CA THR A 236 -7.05 11.35 9.37
C THR A 236 -8.23 12.32 9.53
N THR A 237 -7.96 13.62 9.69
CA THR A 237 -8.98 14.69 9.77
C THR A 237 -9.67 14.89 8.42
N THR A 238 -8.91 15.03 7.34
CA THR A 238 -9.45 15.29 5.99
C THR A 238 -9.63 14.03 5.15
N ASN A 239 -9.10 12.90 5.61
CA ASN A 239 -9.04 11.62 4.89
C ASN A 239 -8.39 11.76 3.49
N SER A 240 -7.37 12.62 3.41
CA SER A 240 -6.68 12.97 2.18
C SER A 240 -5.18 13.10 2.40
N CYS A 241 -4.42 13.03 1.31
CA CYS A 241 -2.97 13.22 1.37
C CYS A 241 -2.64 14.69 1.56
N THR A 242 -1.87 14.97 2.61
CA THR A 242 -1.36 16.30 2.94
C THR A 242 0.16 16.30 2.74
N PRO A 243 0.74 17.35 2.14
CA PRO A 243 2.19 17.43 1.96
C PRO A 243 2.92 17.40 3.31
N CYS A 244 4.11 16.82 3.29
CA CYS A 244 5.02 16.85 4.43
C CYS A 244 5.53 18.27 4.72
N ASP A 245 6.15 18.44 5.89
CA ASP A 245 6.94 19.63 6.16
C ASP A 245 8.03 19.79 5.08
N PRO A 246 8.31 21.01 4.59
CA PRO A 246 9.35 21.24 3.56
C PRO A 246 10.76 20.75 3.93
N ALA A 247 11.06 20.57 5.23
CA ALA A 247 12.32 19.99 5.67
C ALA A 247 12.40 18.46 5.46
N CYS A 248 11.26 17.79 5.30
CA CYS A 248 11.19 16.36 5.02
C CYS A 248 11.18 16.09 3.50
N ALA A 249 11.86 15.02 3.07
CA ALA A 249 11.58 14.40 1.78
C ALA A 249 10.38 13.44 1.88
N ASP A 250 10.19 12.81 3.04
CA ASP A 250 9.05 11.94 3.31
C ASP A 250 8.65 11.94 4.79
N CYS A 251 7.38 11.67 5.09
CA CYS A 251 6.84 11.76 6.45
C CYS A 251 5.65 10.83 6.68
N MET A 252 5.38 10.49 7.95
CA MET A 252 4.21 9.70 8.35
C MET A 252 3.13 10.54 9.06
N SER A 253 3.48 11.75 9.48
CA SER A 253 2.63 12.63 10.29
C SER A 253 3.06 14.09 10.09
N PRO A 254 2.22 15.07 10.47
CA PRO A 254 2.59 16.47 10.41
C PRO A 254 3.80 16.80 11.31
N GLY A 255 4.55 17.84 10.92
CA GLY A 255 5.66 18.38 11.69
C GLY A 255 6.98 17.62 11.54
N ALA A 256 8.05 18.18 12.10
CA ALA A 256 9.42 17.67 11.94
C ALA A 256 9.62 16.25 12.51
N ASP A 257 8.97 15.92 13.63
CA ASP A 257 9.06 14.60 14.27
C ASP A 257 8.44 13.47 13.42
N GLY A 258 7.57 13.87 12.49
CA GLY A 258 6.94 13.01 11.50
C GLY A 258 7.83 12.68 10.30
N CYS A 259 8.97 13.36 10.13
CA CYS A 259 9.88 13.07 9.02
C CYS A 259 10.42 11.63 9.12
N VAL A 260 10.33 10.90 8.02
CA VAL A 260 11.00 9.60 7.81
C VAL A 260 12.33 9.81 7.10
N SER A 261 12.40 10.77 6.19
CA SER A 261 13.62 11.17 5.48
C SER A 261 13.65 12.68 5.30
N CYS A 262 14.84 13.25 5.21
CA CYS A 262 15.04 14.69 5.07
C CYS A 262 15.18 15.12 3.60
N ALA A 263 14.78 16.36 3.32
CA ALA A 263 15.00 16.97 2.02
C ALA A 263 16.50 16.94 1.64
N PRO A 264 16.84 16.94 0.34
CA PRO A 264 18.24 16.90 -0.10
C PRO A 264 19.11 17.95 0.60
N GLY A 265 20.26 17.53 1.12
CA GLY A 265 21.19 18.39 1.87
C GLY A 265 20.96 18.44 3.38
N ARG A 266 19.82 17.95 3.87
CA ARG A 266 19.50 17.85 5.30
C ARG A 266 19.73 16.45 5.87
N TYR A 267 19.90 16.38 7.18
CA TYR A 267 20.25 15.17 7.93
C TYR A 267 19.29 14.96 9.09
N ILE A 268 18.92 13.70 9.37
CA ILE A 268 18.09 13.38 10.53
C ILE A 268 18.94 13.50 11.79
N ARG A 269 18.54 14.40 12.68
CA ARG A 269 19.03 14.48 14.05
C ARG A 269 18.02 13.84 14.99
N TYR A 270 18.50 12.88 15.78
CA TYR A 270 17.74 12.27 16.87
C TYR A 270 18.04 13.06 18.14
N GLY A 271 17.01 13.56 18.81
CA GLY A 271 17.13 14.25 20.09
C GLY A 271 16.05 13.79 21.06
N ASP A 272 16.08 14.34 22.28
CA ASP A 272 15.14 13.97 23.35
C ASP A 272 13.69 14.32 23.01
N SER A 273 13.50 15.38 22.21
CA SER A 273 12.17 15.84 21.76
C SER A 273 11.65 15.13 20.52
N GLY A 274 12.43 14.23 19.89
CA GLY A 274 12.04 13.53 18.68
C GLY A 274 13.06 13.63 17.54
N ARG A 275 12.55 13.64 16.30
CA ARG A 275 13.36 13.65 15.07
C ARG A 275 13.27 15.02 14.43
N SER A 276 14.40 15.55 13.99
CA SER A 276 14.42 16.83 13.27
C SER A 276 15.33 16.74 12.05
N CYS A 277 14.88 17.29 10.93
CA CYS A 277 15.71 17.45 9.73
C CYS A 277 16.46 18.77 9.80
N VAL A 278 17.79 18.67 9.90
CA VAL A 278 18.67 19.81 10.13
C VAL A 278 19.73 19.95 9.05
N GLU A 279 20.26 21.15 8.86
CA GLU A 279 21.40 21.38 7.96
C GLU A 279 22.70 20.78 8.55
N PRO A 280 23.78 20.58 7.74
CA PRO A 280 25.02 19.97 8.22
C PRO A 280 25.64 20.65 9.45
N SER A 281 25.55 21.98 9.53
CA SER A 281 26.07 22.77 10.66
C SER A 281 25.24 22.65 11.94
N GLU A 282 24.03 22.12 11.85
CA GLU A 282 23.05 22.05 12.93
C GLU A 282 22.95 20.65 13.57
N CYS A 283 23.80 19.71 13.14
CA CYS A 283 23.93 18.43 13.82
C CYS A 283 24.32 18.57 15.31
N GLY A 284 24.93 19.70 15.68
CA GLY A 284 25.30 20.02 17.04
C GLY A 284 26.66 19.45 17.45
N ASP A 285 27.09 19.85 18.65
CA ASP A 285 28.40 19.48 19.17
C ASP A 285 28.51 17.96 19.41
N GLY A 286 29.62 17.38 18.96
CA GLY A 286 29.89 15.94 19.07
C GLY A 286 29.25 15.09 17.98
N TYR A 287 28.63 15.70 16.97
CA TYR A 287 28.02 15.02 15.82
C TYR A 287 28.53 15.59 14.50
N TYR A 288 28.46 14.78 13.46
CA TYR A 288 28.72 15.21 12.08
C TYR A 288 27.62 14.72 11.14
N ALA A 289 27.46 15.44 10.04
CA ALA A 289 26.54 15.08 8.97
C ALA A 289 27.10 13.88 8.18
N ASN A 290 26.51 12.70 8.36
CA ASN A 290 26.95 11.49 7.67
C ASN A 290 26.17 11.31 6.37
N SER A 291 26.82 11.55 5.23
CA SER A 291 26.22 11.44 3.90
C SER A 291 25.93 10.01 3.45
N ASP A 292 26.48 8.99 4.13
CA ASP A 292 26.17 7.59 3.83
C ASP A 292 24.83 7.15 4.46
N SER A 293 24.54 7.62 5.67
CA SER A 293 23.30 7.30 6.40
C SER A 293 22.24 8.39 6.33
N TYR A 294 22.59 9.59 5.86
CA TYR A 294 21.75 10.81 5.90
C TYR A 294 21.28 11.17 7.32
N THR A 295 22.13 10.89 8.32
CA THR A 295 21.86 11.18 9.73
C THR A 295 23.01 11.96 10.38
N CYS A 296 22.69 12.72 11.43
CA CYS A 296 23.70 13.24 12.33
C CYS A 296 24.25 12.10 13.18
N THR A 297 25.51 11.73 12.94
CA THR A 297 26.17 10.58 13.57
C THR A 297 27.15 11.09 14.63
N PRO A 298 27.23 10.46 15.82
CA PRO A 298 28.17 10.88 16.85
C PRO A 298 29.62 10.70 16.36
N CYS A 299 30.49 11.62 16.75
CA CYS A 299 31.92 11.59 16.40
C CYS A 299 32.64 10.37 16.97
N GLY A 300 32.19 9.86 18.11
CA GLY A 300 32.85 8.74 18.81
C GLY A 300 34.25 9.07 19.35
N ILE A 301 34.60 10.36 19.46
CA ILE A 301 35.86 10.86 20.00
C ILE A 301 35.53 11.75 21.21
N ASP A 302 36.04 11.39 22.38
CA ASP A 302 35.80 12.13 23.62
C ASP A 302 36.31 13.57 23.51
N ALA A 303 35.54 14.51 24.08
CA ALA A 303 35.79 15.96 24.03
C ALA A 303 35.95 16.54 22.60
N CYS A 304 35.46 15.84 21.57
CA CYS A 304 35.39 16.38 20.23
C CYS A 304 34.11 17.19 20.02
N LYS A 305 34.25 18.45 19.62
CA LYS A 305 33.13 19.36 19.34
C LYS A 305 32.64 19.21 17.90
N ALA A 306 33.54 19.16 16.93
CA ALA A 306 33.22 18.96 15.52
C ALA A 306 34.15 17.92 14.91
N CYS A 307 33.62 17.08 14.03
CA CYS A 307 34.37 16.04 13.34
C CYS A 307 33.91 15.87 11.90
N SER A 308 34.73 15.18 11.09
CA SER A 308 34.38 14.81 9.73
C SER A 308 34.96 13.45 9.37
N LYS A 309 34.38 12.81 8.34
CA LYS A 309 34.90 11.56 7.79
C LYS A 309 36.14 11.85 6.94
N SER A 310 37.26 11.20 7.25
CA SER A 310 38.53 11.31 6.54
C SER A 310 39.07 9.91 6.22
N GLY A 311 39.05 9.54 4.94
CA GLY A 311 39.34 8.18 4.49
C GLY A 311 38.37 7.16 5.10
N ASN A 312 38.90 6.16 5.82
CA ASN A 312 38.12 5.11 6.47
C ASN A 312 37.73 5.42 7.93
N GLY A 313 38.10 6.59 8.47
CA GLY A 313 37.88 6.93 9.88
C GLY A 313 37.23 8.30 10.10
N ILE A 314 36.81 8.56 11.33
CA ILE A 314 36.33 9.87 11.77
C ILE A 314 37.51 10.63 12.39
N LYS A 315 37.66 11.90 12.02
CA LYS A 315 38.68 12.79 12.56
C LYS A 315 38.02 13.99 13.20
N CYS A 316 38.45 14.33 14.41
CA CYS A 316 38.05 15.53 15.09
C CYS A 316 38.68 16.74 14.41
N THR A 317 37.85 17.70 14.01
CA THR A 317 38.26 18.96 13.37
C THR A 317 38.26 20.13 14.35
N ALA A 318 37.52 20.03 15.46
CA ALA A 318 37.59 20.98 16.57
C ALA A 318 37.27 20.27 17.89
N CYS A 319 38.13 20.45 18.90
CA CYS A 319 37.86 19.97 20.25
C CYS A 319 36.98 20.94 21.04
N SER A 320 36.34 20.44 22.08
CA SER A 320 35.62 21.26 23.06
C SER A 320 36.57 22.24 23.76
N SER A 321 36.02 23.35 24.26
CA SER A 321 36.81 24.39 24.94
C SER A 321 37.72 23.80 26.02
N GLY A 322 39.02 24.14 25.96
CA GLY A 322 40.04 23.63 26.90
C GLY A 322 40.71 22.32 26.48
N TYR A 323 40.36 21.75 25.32
CA TYR A 323 40.99 20.57 24.75
C TYR A 323 41.66 20.89 23.41
N LEU A 324 42.75 20.19 23.12
CA LEU A 324 43.65 20.36 21.99
C LEU A 324 43.75 19.01 21.24
N SER A 325 43.87 19.04 19.91
CA SER A 325 44.18 17.84 19.11
C SER A 325 45.47 18.04 18.31
N ALA A 326 46.25 16.97 18.18
CA ALA A 326 47.43 16.95 17.33
C ALA A 326 47.10 16.45 15.91
N ASP A 327 46.37 15.34 15.78
CA ASP A 327 46.13 14.63 14.51
C ASP A 327 44.65 14.31 14.23
N GLY A 328 43.75 14.89 15.02
CA GLY A 328 42.31 14.66 14.96
C GLY A 328 41.86 13.29 15.49
N SER A 329 42.74 12.45 16.03
CA SER A 329 42.36 11.13 16.57
C SER A 329 41.84 11.21 18.01
N SER A 330 42.27 12.21 18.77
CA SER A 330 41.88 12.42 20.18
C SER A 330 41.95 13.89 20.57
N CYS A 331 41.18 14.29 21.58
CA CYS A 331 41.23 15.59 22.22
C CYS A 331 41.79 15.45 23.64
N SER A 332 42.79 16.27 24.01
CA SER A 332 43.43 16.24 25.32
C SER A 332 43.55 17.64 25.91
N SER A 333 43.50 17.78 27.23
CA SER A 333 43.63 19.09 27.90
C SER A 333 45.03 19.71 27.74
N GLU A 334 46.04 18.92 27.39
CA GLU A 334 47.43 19.35 27.21
C GLU A 334 48.10 18.63 26.03
N CYS A 335 49.18 19.21 25.50
CA CYS A 335 50.00 18.57 24.48
C CYS A 335 50.93 17.54 25.13
N ASN A 336 50.46 16.31 25.24
CA ASN A 336 51.18 15.22 25.90
C ASN A 336 52.15 14.47 24.96
N GLY A 337 52.16 14.78 23.66
CA GLY A 337 53.04 14.13 22.70
C GLY A 337 54.47 14.66 22.76
N PRO A 338 55.48 13.81 22.50
CA PRO A 338 56.87 14.25 22.45
C PRO A 338 57.05 15.31 21.36
N ASN A 339 57.82 16.36 21.67
CA ASN A 339 58.10 17.46 20.75
C ASN A 339 56.85 18.22 20.26
N GLN A 340 55.77 18.23 21.05
CA GLN A 340 54.58 19.04 20.82
C GLN A 340 54.58 20.28 21.73
N VAL A 341 54.11 21.40 21.20
CA VAL A 341 53.89 22.66 21.92
C VAL A 341 52.54 23.24 21.54
N LYS A 342 52.00 24.06 22.44
CA LYS A 342 50.77 24.80 22.20
C LYS A 342 51.04 26.02 21.31
N ASP A 343 50.29 26.18 20.23
CA ASP A 343 50.35 27.40 19.40
C ASP A 343 49.44 28.52 19.95
N GLY A 344 49.48 29.69 19.30
CA GLY A 344 48.66 30.85 19.68
C GLY A 344 47.15 30.71 19.38
N SER A 345 46.70 29.58 18.82
CA SER A 345 45.31 29.27 18.49
C SER A 345 44.79 28.05 19.26
N ASP A 346 45.44 27.70 20.37
CA ASP A 346 45.10 26.53 21.19
C ASP A 346 45.09 25.23 20.36
N ASN A 347 46.12 25.00 19.54
CA ASN A 347 46.37 23.70 18.89
C ASN A 347 47.74 23.12 19.30
N CYS A 348 47.86 21.79 19.29
CA CYS A 348 49.14 21.12 19.50
C CYS A 348 49.91 21.02 18.19
N VAL A 349 51.01 21.76 18.08
CA VAL A 349 51.90 21.76 16.91
C VAL A 349 53.26 21.16 17.27
N CYS A 350 53.96 20.61 16.27
CA CYS A 350 55.30 20.11 16.47
C CYS A 350 56.31 21.27 16.64
N VAL A 351 57.26 21.12 17.56
CA VAL A 351 58.39 22.07 17.69
C VAL A 351 59.21 22.12 16.39
N GLY A 352 59.87 23.26 16.15
CA GLY A 352 60.65 23.51 14.94
C GLY A 352 61.65 22.40 14.64
N GLY A 353 61.62 21.89 13.40
CA GLY A 353 62.44 20.75 12.96
C GLY A 353 61.76 19.39 13.07
N TYR A 354 60.50 19.32 13.51
CA TYR A 354 59.69 18.10 13.55
C TYR A 354 58.42 18.23 12.68
N THR A 355 57.92 17.10 12.18
CA THR A 355 56.67 16.99 11.42
C THR A 355 55.74 15.98 12.06
N LEU A 356 54.45 16.28 12.05
CA LEU A 356 53.43 15.37 12.55
C LEU A 356 53.24 14.18 11.59
N ARG A 357 53.39 12.97 12.10
CA ARG A 357 53.12 11.73 11.38
C ARG A 357 52.48 10.73 12.33
N ASP A 358 51.26 10.29 12.02
CA ASP A 358 50.48 9.34 12.82
C ASP A 358 50.36 9.75 14.32
N GLY A 359 50.08 11.03 14.58
CA GLY A 359 49.93 11.56 15.94
C GLY A 359 51.24 11.89 16.67
N VAL A 360 52.40 11.62 16.04
CA VAL A 360 53.72 11.80 16.66
C VAL A 360 54.56 12.81 15.88
N CYS A 361 55.25 13.70 16.58
CA CYS A 361 56.21 14.64 15.97
C CYS A 361 57.55 13.94 15.73
N VAL A 362 57.85 13.66 14.46
CA VAL A 362 59.09 13.00 14.01
C VAL A 362 60.06 14.02 13.42
N LEU A 363 61.36 13.84 13.64
CA LEU A 363 62.40 14.78 13.22
C LEU A 363 62.44 14.87 11.68
N GLN A 364 62.40 16.08 11.12
CA GLN A 364 62.61 16.29 9.69
C GLN A 364 64.06 15.92 9.37
N ALA A 365 64.25 14.85 8.58
CA ALA A 365 65.56 14.55 8.03
C ALA A 365 66.02 15.74 7.17
N LYS A 366 67.07 16.45 7.61
CA LYS A 366 67.71 17.46 6.77
C LYS A 366 68.13 16.80 5.47
N ARG A 367 67.49 17.14 4.36
CA ARG A 367 68.08 16.89 3.04
C ARG A 367 69.43 17.60 3.05
N ALA A 368 70.51 16.84 3.02
CA ALA A 368 71.82 17.38 2.77
C ALA A 368 71.73 18.19 1.46
N SER A 369 72.01 19.47 1.56
CA SER A 369 72.11 20.35 0.40
C SER A 369 73.18 19.76 -0.51
N SER A 370 72.76 19.13 -1.60
CA SER A 370 73.66 18.69 -2.67
C SER A 370 74.11 19.93 -3.43
N VAL A 371 75.28 20.46 -3.04
CA VAL A 371 76.07 21.39 -3.86
C VAL A 371 76.47 20.64 -5.16
N PRO A 372 76.35 21.25 -6.34
CA PRO A 372 76.45 20.55 -7.61
C PRO A 372 77.89 20.14 -7.88
N ILE A 373 78.13 18.85 -8.08
CA ILE A 373 79.37 18.39 -8.70
C ILE A 373 79.13 18.41 -10.20
N ALA A 374 79.75 19.37 -10.88
CA ALA A 374 79.94 19.33 -12.31
C ALA A 374 80.76 18.07 -12.66
N VAL A 375 80.09 17.02 -13.12
CA VAL A 375 80.73 15.92 -13.85
C VAL A 375 80.11 15.89 -15.23
N GLY A 376 80.99 16.06 -16.21
CA GLY A 376 80.67 16.14 -17.62
C GLY A 376 79.87 14.94 -18.14
N VAL A 377 79.04 15.26 -19.12
CA VAL A 377 78.26 14.38 -19.97
C VAL A 377 79.11 13.21 -20.47
N ALA A 378 78.71 11.99 -20.13
CA ALA A 378 79.00 10.80 -20.94
C ALA A 378 77.89 9.74 -20.76
N ALA A 379 77.04 9.66 -21.77
CA ALA A 379 76.35 8.46 -22.25
C ALA A 379 75.43 7.67 -21.30
N SER A 380 74.12 7.79 -21.55
CA SER A 380 73.17 6.67 -21.38
C SER A 380 72.12 6.71 -22.49
N VAL A 381 72.58 6.80 -23.75
CA VAL A 381 71.74 6.70 -24.96
C VAL A 381 71.16 5.28 -25.15
N VAL A 382 71.55 4.32 -24.30
CA VAL A 382 71.14 2.91 -24.40
C VAL A 382 69.71 2.67 -23.87
N GLY A 383 69.21 3.47 -22.91
CA GLY A 383 67.87 3.27 -22.33
C GLY A 383 66.71 3.71 -23.25
N ILE A 384 66.90 4.79 -24.02
CA ILE A 384 65.85 5.34 -24.88
C ILE A 384 65.64 4.47 -26.12
N MET A 385 66.71 3.84 -26.63
CA MET A 385 66.62 2.91 -27.78
C MET A 385 65.85 1.63 -27.44
N VAL A 386 65.94 1.13 -26.21
CA VAL A 386 65.20 -0.06 -25.75
C VAL A 386 63.72 0.25 -25.61
N VAL A 387 63.34 1.41 -25.05
CA VAL A 387 61.94 1.83 -24.93
C VAL A 387 61.32 2.09 -26.31
N ALA A 388 62.07 2.69 -27.24
CA ALA A 388 61.60 2.90 -28.61
C ALA A 388 61.42 1.57 -29.38
N LEU A 389 62.33 0.61 -29.23
CA LEU A 389 62.22 -0.73 -29.86
C LEU A 389 61.04 -1.54 -29.30
N VAL A 390 60.80 -1.49 -27.99
CA VAL A 390 59.65 -2.15 -27.36
C VAL A 390 58.34 -1.49 -27.78
N CYS A 391 58.29 -0.16 -27.83
CA CYS A 391 57.11 0.58 -28.31
C CYS A 391 56.82 0.31 -29.80
N TRP A 392 57.86 0.17 -30.63
CA TRP A 392 57.73 -0.19 -32.04
C TRP A 392 57.25 -1.63 -32.26
N LEU A 393 57.72 -2.59 -31.45
CA LEU A 393 57.28 -4.00 -31.51
C LEU A 393 55.81 -4.18 -31.09
N VAL A 394 55.34 -3.41 -30.10
CA VAL A 394 53.93 -3.42 -29.66
C VAL A 394 53.01 -2.79 -30.71
N LEU A 395 53.44 -1.70 -31.36
CA LEU A 395 52.67 -1.05 -32.43
C LEU A 395 52.64 -1.86 -33.74
N ARG A 396 53.66 -2.68 -34.02
CA ARG A 396 53.64 -3.62 -35.17
C ARG A 396 52.67 -4.79 -34.98
N ARG A 397 52.42 -5.26 -33.74
CA ARG A 397 51.48 -6.35 -33.46
C ARG A 397 49.99 -5.97 -33.57
N ARG A 398 49.63 -4.69 -33.71
CA ARG A 398 48.22 -4.23 -33.85
C ARG A 398 47.78 -3.90 -35.29
N ARG A 399 48.58 -4.17 -36.32
CA ARG A 399 48.15 -4.04 -37.72
C ARG A 399 47.92 -5.42 -38.37
N GLY A 400 46.77 -6.01 -38.03
CA GLY A 400 46.06 -6.99 -38.89
C GLY A 400 44.99 -6.26 -39.73
N PRO A 401 44.52 -6.83 -40.85
CA PRO A 401 44.05 -6.09 -42.02
C PRO A 401 42.70 -5.38 -41.85
N LYS A 402 42.62 -4.19 -42.45
CA LYS A 402 41.40 -3.38 -42.61
C LYS A 402 40.49 -4.04 -43.66
N SER A 403 39.22 -4.30 -43.30
CA SER A 403 38.14 -4.51 -44.26
C SER A 403 37.37 -3.21 -44.45
N LEU A 404 37.14 -2.87 -45.72
CA LEU A 404 36.54 -1.65 -46.24
C LEU A 404 35.04 -1.88 -46.40
N SER A 405 34.18 -0.98 -45.93
CA SER A 405 32.77 -0.92 -46.36
C SER A 405 32.50 0.46 -46.95
N THR A 406 32.21 0.44 -48.24
CA THR A 406 31.92 1.56 -49.13
C THR A 406 30.52 2.11 -48.85
N MET A 407 30.42 3.40 -48.50
CA MET A 407 29.19 4.16 -48.68
C MET A 407 29.23 4.86 -50.04
N ALA A 408 28.32 4.48 -50.94
CA ALA A 408 27.99 5.26 -52.12
C ALA A 408 26.81 6.18 -51.78
N GLY A 409 26.99 7.48 -51.98
CA GLY A 409 25.88 8.43 -52.01
C GLY A 409 25.33 8.57 -53.43
N SER A 410 24.03 8.86 -53.53
CA SER A 410 23.48 9.60 -54.66
C SER A 410 22.21 10.34 -54.25
N ARG A 411 22.12 11.59 -54.70
CA ARG A 411 20.99 12.52 -54.61
C ARG A 411 20.05 12.39 -55.82
N ARG A 412 18.89 13.05 -55.69
CA ARG A 412 17.87 13.50 -56.70
C ARG A 412 16.72 12.50 -56.92
N LEU A 413 15.46 12.88 -57.15
CA LEU A 413 14.73 14.14 -57.41
C LEU A 413 13.19 13.86 -57.30
N ALA A 414 12.40 14.89 -56.96
CA ALA A 414 11.03 15.21 -57.42
C ALA A 414 9.76 14.40 -57.03
N GLY A 415 8.65 15.15 -56.86
CA GLY A 415 7.23 14.74 -57.05
C GLY A 415 6.39 14.66 -55.76
N THR A 416 5.54 15.65 -55.41
CA THR A 416 4.06 15.73 -55.67
C THR A 416 3.26 14.59 -55.01
N VAL A 417 2.04 14.65 -54.45
CA VAL A 417 0.90 15.57 -54.24
C VAL A 417 -0.19 14.68 -53.57
N ASP A 418 -1.12 15.28 -52.80
CA ASP A 418 -2.50 14.84 -52.41
C ASP A 418 -2.83 13.62 -51.50
N GLU A 419 -3.81 13.95 -50.63
CA GLU A 419 -4.97 13.21 -50.06
C GLU A 419 -4.87 11.72 -49.74
N PHE A 420 -5.17 11.36 -48.49
CA PHE A 420 -6.50 10.90 -48.01
C PHE A 420 -6.57 10.92 -46.47
#